data_AF-A0A4Y2CSK2-F1
#
_entry.id   AF-A0A4Y2CSK2-F1
#
_cell.length_a   1.000
_cell.length_b   1.000
_cell.length_c   1.000
_cell.angle_alpha   90.00
_cell.angle_beta   90.00
_cell.angle_gamma   90.00
#
_symmetry.space_group_name_H-M   'P 1'
#
loop_
_entity.id
_entity.type
_entity.pdbx_description
1 polymer ?
#
loop_
_entity_poly.entity_id
_entity_poly.type
_entity_poly.pdbx_seq_one_letter_code
_entity_poly.pdbx_strand_id
1 'polypeptide(L)'
;MPPLRNTDGLLSSMLGLRFVVVPQHLKNGVLTLSCRAYISKAYLTTKSEIVATNKAKIAENHATLSQDGPAITGGRLRYQEGNVVNVNCTAQKSHPPAELRWYINDKEVMNLFILLK
;
A
#
# COMPACT_ATOMS: atom_id res chain seq x y z
N MET A 1 12.09 -4.68 8.99
CA MET A 1 13.20 -3.98 8.32
C MET A 1 13.40 -2.64 9.01
N PRO A 2 14.65 -2.17 9.22
CA PRO A 2 14.88 -0.79 9.62
C PRO A 2 14.36 0.19 8.54
N PRO A 3 13.80 1.34 8.93
CA PRO A 3 13.42 2.39 7.99
C PRO A 3 14.61 2.90 7.18
N LEU A 4 14.37 3.32 5.95
CA LEU A 4 15.37 3.94 5.09
C LEU A 4 15.63 5.37 5.53
N ARG A 5 16.89 5.74 5.72
CA ARG A 5 17.28 7.12 6.07
C ARG A 5 17.52 7.94 4.81
N ASN A 6 16.79 9.06 4.72
CA ASN A 6 16.93 10.03 3.64
C ASN A 6 18.06 11.02 3.94
N THR A 7 18.45 11.80 2.94
CA THR A 7 19.54 12.80 3.02
C THR A 7 19.28 13.90 4.04
N ASP A 8 18.01 14.21 4.32
CA ASP A 8 17.56 15.16 5.35
C ASP A 8 17.50 14.56 6.77
N GLY A 9 17.86 13.28 6.92
CA GLY A 9 17.83 12.56 8.19
C GLY A 9 16.46 11.98 8.56
N LEU A 10 15.40 12.26 7.79
CA LEU A 10 14.08 11.67 8.00
C LEU A 10 14.03 10.22 7.52
N LEU A 11 13.10 9.45 8.08
CA LEU A 11 13.03 8.01 7.89
C LEU A 11 11.79 7.61 7.08
N SER A 12 11.98 6.78 6.06
CA SER A 12 10.90 6.23 5.24
C SER A 12 10.76 4.73 5.51
N SER A 13 9.56 4.32 5.94
CA SER A 13 9.22 2.91 6.08
C SER A 13 8.75 2.32 4.75
N MET A 14 9.04 1.05 4.52
CA MET A 14 8.56 0.31 3.35
C MET A 14 8.03 -1.08 3.77
N LEU A 15 6.94 -1.52 3.14
CA LEU A 15 6.33 -2.82 3.40
C LEU A 15 5.86 -3.47 2.10
N GLY A 16 6.38 -4.66 1.80
CA GLY A 16 5.96 -5.44 0.65
C GLY A 16 4.77 -6.35 0.96
N LEU A 17 3.94 -6.62 -0.04
CA LEU A 17 2.85 -7.59 0.01
C LEU A 17 2.95 -8.50 -1.20
N ARG A 18 3.02 -9.82 -0.96
CA ARG A 18 3.04 -10.82 -2.02
C ARG A 18 2.15 -12.01 -1.72
N PHE A 19 1.23 -12.30 -2.62
CA PHE A 19 0.33 -13.45 -2.52
C PHE A 19 -0.24 -13.82 -3.90
N VAL A 20 -0.82 -15.02 -3.99
CA VAL A 20 -1.58 -15.46 -5.17
C VAL A 20 -3.06 -15.18 -4.92
N VAL A 21 -3.73 -14.56 -5.89
CA VAL A 21 -5.16 -14.27 -5.79
C VAL A 21 -5.96 -15.57 -5.85
N VAL A 22 -6.77 -15.81 -4.82
CA VAL A 22 -7.74 -16.91 -4.74
C VAL A 22 -9.15 -16.32 -4.61
N PRO A 23 -10.22 -17.09 -4.88
CA PRO A 23 -11.59 -16.56 -4.86
C PRO A 23 -11.97 -15.85 -3.56
N GLN A 24 -11.42 -16.27 -2.41
CA GLN A 24 -11.67 -15.66 -1.10
C GLN A 24 -11.14 -14.22 -0.99
N HIS A 25 -10.16 -13.83 -1.82
CA HIS A 25 -9.63 -12.47 -1.87
C HIS A 25 -10.49 -11.54 -2.73
N LEU A 26 -11.50 -12.04 -3.43
CA LEU A 26 -12.32 -11.24 -4.35
C LEU A 26 -13.70 -10.99 -3.74
N LYS A 27 -14.06 -9.71 -3.57
CA LYS A 27 -15.40 -9.30 -3.14
C LYS A 27 -16.17 -8.86 -4.38
N ASN A 28 -17.18 -9.64 -4.79
CA ASN A 28 -17.93 -9.42 -6.04
C ASN A 28 -17.01 -9.30 -7.27
N GLY A 29 -15.94 -10.11 -7.33
CA GLY A 29 -14.95 -10.07 -8.42
C GLY A 29 -13.94 -8.93 -8.34
N VAL A 30 -13.98 -8.11 -7.27
CA VAL A 30 -13.07 -6.97 -7.07
C VAL A 30 -12.06 -7.29 -5.98
N LEU A 31 -10.79 -6.98 -6.26
CA LEU A 31 -9.70 -6.98 -5.28
C LEU A 31 -9.33 -5.53 -4.93
N THR A 32 -9.51 -5.14 -3.68
CA THR A 32 -9.08 -3.84 -3.17
C THR A 32 -7.86 -4.03 -2.28
N LEU A 33 -6.76 -3.34 -2.61
CA LEU A 33 -5.55 -3.29 -1.80
C LEU A 33 -5.42 -1.90 -1.20
N SER A 34 -5.25 -1.85 0.12
CA SER A 34 -5.02 -0.60 0.85
C SER A 34 -3.80 -0.73 1.73
N CYS A 35 -2.95 0.30 1.73
CA CYS A 35 -1.85 0.44 2.66
C CYS A 35 -2.12 1.66 3.55
N ARG A 36 -1.88 1.52 4.85
CA ARG A 36 -2.04 2.60 5.81
C ARG A 36 -0.74 2.81 6.56
N ALA A 37 -0.39 4.08 6.75
CA ALA A 37 0.77 4.51 7.51
C ALA A 37 0.30 5.12 8.83
N TYR A 38 0.86 4.64 9.92
CA TYR A 38 0.58 5.12 11.27
C TYR A 38 1.89 5.66 11.85
N ILE A 39 2.03 6.98 11.83
CA ILE A 39 3.04 7.65 12.65
C ILE A 39 2.48 7.63 14.09
N SER A 40 3.34 7.59 15.11
CA SER A 40 2.92 7.43 16.51
C SER A 40 1.76 8.36 16.90
N LYS A 41 0.97 8.00 17.94
CA LYS A 41 -0.24 8.73 18.42
C LYS A 41 -0.11 10.26 18.59
N ALA A 42 1.10 10.82 18.52
CA ALA A 42 1.37 12.25 18.56
C ALA A 42 1.29 12.97 17.19
N TYR A 43 1.31 12.28 16.05
CA TYR A 43 1.33 12.90 14.72
C TYR A 43 0.41 12.15 13.72
N LEU A 44 -0.80 12.69 13.52
CA LEU A 44 -1.65 12.60 12.31
C LEU A 44 -1.77 11.21 11.60
N THR A 45 -2.91 10.55 11.77
CA THR A 45 -3.31 9.34 11.01
C THR A 45 -3.60 9.69 9.55
N THR A 46 -2.88 9.11 8.59
CA THR A 46 -3.16 9.31 7.16
C THR A 46 -3.49 8.01 6.41
N LYS A 47 -4.47 8.07 5.50
CA LYS A 47 -5.09 6.90 4.83
C LYS A 47 -5.01 7.06 3.31
N SER A 48 -4.50 6.05 2.59
CA SER A 48 -4.52 5.95 1.12
C SER A 48 -5.31 4.72 0.65
N GLU A 49 -6.13 4.88 -0.40
CA GLU A 49 -6.94 3.81 -1.02
C GLU A 49 -6.77 3.81 -2.55
N ILE A 50 -6.62 2.63 -3.16
CA ILE A 50 -6.71 2.47 -4.62
C ILE A 50 -8.02 1.74 -4.92
N VAL A 51 -8.95 2.43 -5.58
CA VAL A 51 -10.22 1.84 -6.04
C VAL A 51 -10.08 1.48 -7.52
N ALA A 52 -9.98 0.19 -7.83
CA ALA A 52 -10.08 -0.29 -9.21
C ALA A 52 -11.55 -0.21 -9.66
N THR A 53 -11.88 0.73 -10.56
CA THR A 53 -13.22 0.84 -11.17
C THR A 53 -13.14 0.78 -12.70
N ASN A 54 -14.26 0.43 -13.33
CA ASN A 54 -14.40 0.25 -14.78
C ASN A 54 -14.55 1.57 -15.56
N LYS A 55 -14.06 2.69 -15.02
CA LYS A 55 -14.05 3.96 -15.73
C LYS A 55 -12.61 4.29 -16.08
N ALA A 56 -12.34 4.39 -17.38
CA ALA A 56 -11.07 4.87 -17.90
C ALA A 56 -10.78 6.24 -17.28
N LYS A 57 -9.92 6.28 -16.27
CA LYS A 57 -9.24 7.51 -15.88
C LYS A 57 -8.13 7.69 -16.89
N ILE A 58 -8.24 8.77 -17.65
CA ILE A 58 -7.25 9.26 -18.58
C ILE A 58 -5.88 9.20 -17.90
N ALA A 59 -4.91 8.59 -18.59
CA ALA A 59 -3.53 8.59 -18.17
C ALA A 59 -3.00 10.03 -18.21
N GLU A 60 -3.14 10.73 -17.09
CA GLU A 60 -2.43 11.98 -16.87
C GLU A 60 -1.08 11.65 -16.25
N ASN A 61 -0.03 12.00 -16.99
CA ASN A 61 1.38 11.96 -16.60
C ASN A 61 1.65 12.98 -15.48
N HIS A 62 1.10 12.74 -14.30
CA HIS A 62 1.52 13.27 -12.99
C HIS A 62 0.66 12.61 -11.90
N ALA A 63 0.96 11.36 -11.56
CA ALA A 63 0.31 10.68 -10.44
C ALA A 63 0.83 11.18 -9.08
N THR A 64 0.79 12.49 -8.84
CA THR A 64 0.84 13.08 -7.49
C THR A 64 -0.56 13.06 -6.90
N LEU A 65 -0.97 11.89 -6.43
CA LEU A 65 -2.06 11.79 -5.46
C LEU A 65 -1.49 11.16 -4.19
N SER A 66 -0.97 12.00 -3.30
CA SER A 66 -0.82 11.72 -1.85
C SER A 66 -0.37 13.01 -1.16
N GLN A 67 -1.33 13.91 -0.87
CA GLN A 67 -1.06 14.95 0.14
C GLN A 67 -1.15 14.43 1.57
N ASP A 68 -1.60 13.18 1.80
CA ASP A 68 -1.61 12.60 3.16
C ASP A 68 -1.12 11.14 3.26
N GLY A 69 -1.37 10.22 2.31
CA GLY A 69 -1.10 8.77 2.53
C GLY A 69 0.20 8.18 1.92
N PRO A 70 0.56 6.92 2.26
CA PRO A 70 1.71 6.22 1.67
C PRO A 70 1.50 5.85 0.20
N ALA A 71 2.60 5.68 -0.55
CA ALA A 71 2.57 5.36 -1.97
C ALA A 71 2.66 3.85 -2.21
N ILE A 72 1.78 3.31 -3.07
CA ILE A 72 1.80 1.90 -3.48
C ILE A 72 2.38 1.78 -4.89
N THR A 73 3.34 0.87 -5.09
CA THR A 73 4.01 0.60 -6.37
C THR A 73 3.98 -0.89 -6.71
N GLY A 74 4.15 -1.23 -8.00
CA GLY A 74 4.15 -2.62 -8.50
C GLY A 74 2.76 -3.22 -8.73
N GLY A 75 1.69 -2.46 -8.49
CA GLY A 75 0.31 -2.91 -8.64
C GLY A 75 -0.15 -3.03 -10.10
N ARG A 76 -1.21 -3.82 -10.31
CA ARG A 76 -1.94 -3.93 -11.59
C ARG A 76 -3.31 -3.27 -11.47
N LEU A 77 -3.83 -2.77 -12.58
CA LEU A 77 -5.19 -2.20 -12.66
C LEU A 77 -6.29 -3.25 -12.40
N ARG A 78 -6.01 -4.52 -12.75
CA ARG A 78 -6.94 -5.64 -12.61
C ARG A 78 -6.18 -6.88 -12.18
N TYR A 79 -6.79 -7.63 -11.26
CA TYR A 79 -6.31 -8.92 -10.80
C TYR A 79 -7.40 -9.97 -10.97
N GLN A 80 -7.00 -11.15 -11.41
CA GLN A 80 -7.85 -12.33 -11.53
C GLN A 80 -7.28 -13.46 -10.66
N GLU A 81 -8.09 -14.49 -10.44
CA GLU A 81 -7.64 -15.71 -9.78
C GLU A 81 -6.35 -16.26 -10.42
N GLY A 82 -5.42 -16.73 -9.58
CA GLY A 82 -4.11 -17.21 -10.01
C GLY A 82 -3.07 -16.12 -10.29
N ASN A 83 -3.46 -14.84 -10.35
CA ASN A 83 -2.48 -13.76 -10.50
C ASN A 83 -1.62 -13.61 -9.25
N VAL A 84 -0.35 -13.28 -9.45
CA VAL A 84 0.57 -12.93 -8.37
C VAL A 84 0.49 -11.42 -8.12
N VAL A 85 0.09 -11.06 -6.90
CA VAL A 85 0.25 -9.70 -6.38
C VAL A 85 1.67 -9.58 -5.84
N ASN A 86 2.40 -8.53 -6.23
CA ASN A 86 3.71 -8.20 -5.68
C ASN A 86 3.85 -6.68 -5.67
N VAL A 87 3.47 -6.08 -4.55
CA VAL A 87 3.39 -4.62 -4.42
C VAL A 87 4.23 -4.16 -3.24
N ASN A 88 4.72 -2.92 -3.33
CA ASN A 88 5.42 -2.25 -2.25
C ASN A 88 4.62 -1.02 -1.82
N CYS A 89 4.54 -0.82 -0.52
CA CYS A 89 4.04 0.41 0.07
C CYS A 89 5.18 1.17 0.72
N THR A 90 5.31 2.45 0.40
CA THR A 90 6.35 3.33 0.94
C THR A 90 5.71 4.51 1.65
N ALA A 91 6.02 4.68 2.93
CA ALA A 91 5.58 5.83 3.71
C ALA A 91 6.36 7.09 3.33
N GLN A 92 5.72 8.24 3.50
CA GLN A 92 6.43 9.51 3.50
C GLN A 92 7.49 9.52 4.61
N LYS A 93 8.57 10.26 4.33
CA LYS A 93 9.67 10.44 5.28
C LYS A 93 9.17 11.15 6.55
N SER A 94 9.48 10.59 7.71
CA SER A 94 8.99 11.06 9.01
C SER A 94 9.98 10.72 10.13
N HIS A 95 9.74 11.31 11.30
CA HIS A 95 10.44 10.95 12.54
C HIS A 95 9.46 11.04 13.71
N PRO A 96 9.11 9.93 14.38
CA PRO A 96 9.57 8.56 14.15
C PRO A 96 9.09 8.00 12.80
N PRO A 97 9.71 6.92 12.29
CA PRO A 97 9.27 6.25 11.06
C PRO A 97 7.83 5.72 11.22
N ALA A 98 7.04 5.79 10.15
CA ALA A 98 5.67 5.28 10.17
C ALA A 98 5.61 3.75 10.28
N GLU A 99 4.65 3.22 11.04
CA GLU A 99 4.27 1.81 10.97
C GLU A 99 3.35 1.59 9.76
N LEU A 100 3.67 0.63 8.91
CA LEU A 100 2.88 0.32 7.71
C LEU A 100 2.03 -0.93 7.93
N ARG A 101 0.80 -0.93 7.41
CA ARG A 101 -0.11 -2.07 7.43
C ARG A 101 -0.84 -2.25 6.12
N TRP A 102 -0.99 -3.51 5.71
CA TRP A 102 -1.70 -3.91 4.50
C TRP A 102 -3.10 -4.44 4.79
N TYR A 103 -4.03 -4.11 3.91
CA TYR A 103 -5.42 -4.55 3.96
C TYR A 103 -5.84 -5.09 2.59
N ILE A 104 -6.50 -6.25 2.58
CA ILE A 104 -7.19 -6.81 1.42
C ILE A 104 -8.68 -6.71 1.69
N ASN A 105 -9.40 -5.94 0.88
CA ASN A 105 -10.84 -5.66 1.05
C ASN A 105 -11.18 -5.24 2.49
N ASP A 106 -10.43 -4.25 3.00
CA ASP A 106 -10.54 -3.70 4.36
C ASP A 106 -10.21 -4.65 5.52
N LYS A 107 -9.82 -5.89 5.24
CA LYS A 107 -9.34 -6.85 6.24
C LYS A 107 -7.82 -6.76 6.35
N GLU A 108 -7.34 -6.51 7.57
CA GLU A 108 -5.90 -6.46 7.85
C GLU A 108 -5.26 -7.81 7.57
N VAL A 109 -4.13 -7.76 6.85
CA VAL A 109 -3.38 -8.95 6.48
C VAL A 109 -2.25 -9.15 7.47
N MET A 110 -2.27 -10.29 8.17
CA MET A 110 -1.21 -10.67 9.12
C MET A 110 0.00 -11.26 8.38
N ASN A 111 1.17 -11.20 9.02
CA ASN A 111 2.55 -11.37 8.51
C ASN A 111 2.84 -12.41 7.40
N LEU A 112 2.03 -13.45 7.21
CA LEU A 112 2.35 -14.55 6.29
C LEU A 112 2.47 -14.12 4.80
N PHE A 113 1.82 -13.02 4.42
CA PHE A 113 1.88 -12.46 3.06
C PHE A 113 2.80 -11.24 2.94
N ILE A 114 3.41 -10.84 4.05
CA ILE A 114 4.20 -9.62 4.15
C ILE A 114 5.65 -9.94 3.75
N LEU A 115 6.15 -9.19 2.77
CA LEU A 115 7.57 -9.19 2.45
C LEU A 115 8.22 -8.03 3.20
N LEU A 116 9.08 -8.38 4.17
CA LEU A 116 10.03 -7.43 4.73
C LEU A 116 11.08 -7.16 3.65
N LYS A 117 11.13 -5.93 3.18
CA LYS A 117 12.10 -5.44 2.19
C LYS A 117 12.88 -4.28 2.76
#